data_AF-H3ZAR8-F1
#
_entry.id   AF-H3ZAR8-F1
#
_cell.length_a   1.000
_cell.length_b   1.000
_cell.length_c   1.000
_cell.angle_alpha   90.00
_cell.angle_beta   90.00
_cell.angle_gamma   90.00
#
_symmetry.space_group_name_H-M   'P 1'
#
loop_
_entity.id
_entity.type
_entity.pdbx_description
1 polymer ?
#
loop_
_entity_poly.entity_id
_entity_poly.type
_entity_poly.pdbx_seq_one_letter_code
_entity_poly.pdbx_strand_id
1 'polypeptide(L)' 'MCPSGRRTAERIEHAAQAALSRVNNLTQSILAKAFRGELTADWRAANPDLISGENSAEALLARIKAERDKVKPTKKAKAG' A
#
# COMPACT_ATOMS: atom_id res chain seq x y z
N MET A 1 10.71 -4.33 50.40
CA MET A 1 11.34 -4.06 49.09
C MET A 1 12.37 -2.94 49.24
N CYS A 2 13.62 -3.10 48.78
CA CYS A 2 14.65 -2.05 48.89
C CYS A 2 14.37 -0.88 47.92
N PRO A 3 14.61 0.40 48.30
CA PRO A 3 14.31 1.58 47.46
C PRO A 3 14.99 1.58 46.09
N SER A 4 16.18 0.98 45.98
CA SER A 4 16.91 0.85 44.71
C SER A 4 16.22 -0.07 43.71
N GLY A 5 15.50 -1.10 44.16
CA GLY A 5 14.76 -2.00 43.28
C GLY A 5 13.59 -1.31 42.59
N ARG A 6 12.88 -0.42 43.30
CA ARG A 6 11.75 0.34 42.75
C ARG A 6 12.19 1.30 41.63
N ARG A 7 13.29 2.04 41.84
CA ARG A 7 13.83 2.96 40.83
C ARG A 7 14.28 2.25 39.55
N THR A 8 14.84 1.05 39.67
CA THR A 8 15.23 0.26 38.49
C THR A 8 14.01 -0.20 37.71
N ALA A 9 12.95 -0.65 38.40
CA ALA A 9 11.69 -1.01 37.76
C ALA A 9 11.04 0.17 37.02
N GLU A 10 10.92 1.33 37.67
CA GLU A 10 10.38 2.56 37.05
C GLU A 10 11.15 2.97 35.78
N ARG A 11 12.49 2.86 35.81
CA ARG A 11 13.35 3.16 34.65
C ARG A 11 13.12 2.19 33.49
N ILE A 12 12.93 0.90 33.78
CA ILE A 12 12.67 -0.12 32.76
C ILE A 12 11.29 0.13 32.15
N GLU A 13 10.27 0.42 32.96
CA GLU A 13 8.92 0.73 32.49
C GLU A 13 8.91 1.95 31.57
N HIS A 14 9.57 3.04 31.97
CA HIS A 14 9.69 4.24 31.13
C HIS A 14 10.42 3.97 29.82
N ALA A 15 11.52 3.21 29.84
CA ALA A 15 12.26 2.85 28.64
C ALA A 15 11.41 1.99 27.68
N ALA A 16 10.64 1.03 28.23
CA ALA A 16 9.73 0.21 27.47
C ALA A 16 8.61 1.04 26.83
N GLN A 17 8.02 1.98 27.56
CA GLN A 17 6.97 2.85 27.04
C GLN A 17 7.49 3.77 25.92
N ALA A 18 8.69 4.32 26.09
CA ALA A 18 9.34 5.13 25.05
C ALA A 18 9.64 4.31 23.79
N ALA A 19 10.14 3.08 23.94
CA ALA A 19 10.38 2.17 22.83
C ALA A 19 9.08 1.82 22.08
N LEU A 20 8.01 1.52 22.81
CA LEU A 20 6.70 1.23 22.22
C LEU A 20 6.15 2.41 21.42
N SER A 21 6.24 3.62 21.96
CA SER A 21 5.82 4.84 21.25
C SER A 21 6.60 5.04 19.94
N ARG A 22 7.92 4.82 19.96
CA ARG A 22 8.76 4.91 18.76
C ARG A 22 8.36 3.89 17.70
N VAL A 23 8.10 2.64 18.09
CA VAL A 23 7.66 1.59 17.16
C VAL A 23 6.30 1.94 16.55
N ASN A 24 5.35 2.41 17.37
CA ASN A 24 4.03 2.80 16.86
C ASN A 24 4.14 3.95 15.83
N ASN A 25 4.92 4.98 16.13
CA ASN A 25 5.13 6.10 15.22
C ASN A 25 5.83 5.67 13.92
N LEU A 26 6.83 4.79 14.02
CA LEU A 26 7.52 4.25 12.85
C LEU A 26 6.57 3.44 11.96
N THR A 27 5.75 2.56 12.54
CA THR A 27 4.76 1.79 11.79
C THR A 27 3.79 2.69 11.04
N GLN A 28 3.25 3.73 11.69
CA GLN A 28 2.35 4.68 11.02
C GLN A 28 3.05 5.44 9.88
N SER A 29 4.30 5.86 10.09
CA SER A 29 5.09 6.53 9.05
C SER A 29 5.37 5.61 7.86
N ILE A 30 5.75 4.35 8.09
CA ILE A 30 5.99 3.36 7.04
C ILE A 30 4.72 3.11 6.24
N LEU A 31 3.57 2.90 6.90
CA LEU A 31 2.30 2.69 6.22
C LEU A 31 1.91 3.90 5.35
N ALA A 32 2.05 5.11 5.89
CA ALA A 32 1.79 6.33 5.14
C ALA A 32 2.68 6.44 3.89
N LYS A 33 3.99 6.16 4.02
CA LYS A 33 4.94 6.19 2.90
C LYS A 33 4.69 5.08 1.88
N ALA A 34 4.33 3.88 2.34
CA ALA A 34 4.02 2.76 1.48
C ALA A 34 2.78 3.04 0.62
N PHE A 35 1.70 3.55 1.21
CA PHE A 35 0.48 3.87 0.46
C PHE A 35 0.63 5.07 -0.49
N ARG A 36 1.48 6.03 -0.15
CA ARG A 36 1.86 7.10 -1.09
C ARG A 36 2.77 6.61 -2.23
N GLY A 37 3.26 5.38 -2.15
CA GLY A 37 4.20 4.81 -3.12
C GLY A 37 5.59 5.43 -3.06
N GLU A 38 5.96 6.04 -1.92
CA GLU A 38 7.27 6.65 -1.72
C GLU A 38 8.37 5.58 -1.64
N LEU A 39 8.06 4.43 -1.02
CA LEU A 39 9.02 3.32 -0.88
C LEU A 39 9.37 2.63 -2.21
N THR A 40 8.59 2.85 -3.26
CA THR A 40 8.79 2.26 -4.59
C THR A 40 9.03 3.32 -5.67
N ALA A 41 9.20 4.60 -5.30
CA ALA A 41 9.34 5.70 -6.25
C ALA A 41 10.56 5.53 -7.17
N ASP A 42 11.72 5.25 -6.59
CA ASP A 42 12.97 5.09 -7.34
C ASP A 42 12.91 3.88 -8.28
N TRP A 43 12.31 2.77 -7.81
CA TRP A 43 12.11 1.60 -8.66
C TRP A 43 11.22 1.92 -9.86
N ARG A 44 10.12 2.65 -9.67
CA ARG A 44 9.25 3.07 -10.79
C ARG A 44 9.97 4.00 -11.76
N ALA A 45 10.83 4.89 -11.24
CA ALA A 45 11.64 5.78 -12.08
C ALA A 45 12.69 5.02 -12.90
N ALA A 46 13.28 3.96 -12.33
CA ALA A 46 14.27 3.11 -12.99
C ALA A 46 13.65 2.09 -13.97
N ASN A 47 12.36 1.76 -13.83
CA ASN A 47 11.66 0.75 -14.63
C ASN A 47 10.40 1.32 -15.30
N PRO A 48 10.51 2.38 -16.12
CA PRO A 48 9.35 3.05 -16.71
C PRO A 48 8.62 2.17 -17.73
N ASP A 49 9.33 1.30 -18.43
CA ASP A 49 8.81 0.36 -19.42
C ASP A 49 7.85 -0.68 -18.82
N LEU A 50 8.06 -1.07 -17.55
CA LEU A 50 7.20 -2.03 -16.85
C LEU A 50 5.86 -1.47 -16.37
N ILE A 51 5.67 -0.14 -16.42
CA ILE A 51 4.48 0.54 -15.88
C ILE A 51 3.84 1.52 -16.86
N SER A 52 4.41 1.68 -18.06
CA SER A 52 3.91 2.59 -19.10
C SER A 52 3.66 1.84 -20.42
N GLY A 53 3.16 2.56 -21.43
CA GLY A 53 2.84 1.97 -22.73
C GLY A 53 1.82 0.83 -22.62
N GLU A 54 2.16 -0.34 -23.17
CA GLU A 54 1.32 -1.55 -23.12
C GLU A 54 1.12 -2.09 -21.70
N ASN A 55 2.03 -1.76 -20.77
CA ASN A 55 1.92 -2.15 -19.36
C ASN A 55 1.17 -1.12 -18.51
N SER A 56 0.66 -0.04 -19.12
CA SER A 56 -0.11 0.99 -18.42
C SER A 56 -1.52 0.51 -18.04
N ALA A 57 -2.08 1.13 -17.00
CA ALA A 57 -3.46 0.88 -16.60
C ALA A 57 -4.46 1.28 -17.70
N GLU A 58 -4.15 2.34 -18.45
CA GLU A 58 -4.94 2.84 -19.57
C GLU A 58 -5.01 1.83 -20.71
N ALA A 59 -3.86 1.23 -21.09
CA ALA A 59 -3.80 0.20 -22.10
C ALA A 59 -4.60 -1.05 -21.69
N LEU A 60 -4.47 -1.48 -20.42
CA LEU A 60 -5.27 -2.58 -19.88
C LEU A 60 -6.76 -2.26 -19.91
N LEU A 61 -7.16 -1.05 -19.53
CA LEU A 61 -8.56 -0.62 -19.55
C LEU A 61 -9.13 -0.59 -20.98
N ALA A 62 -8.35 -0.12 -21.95
CA ALA A 62 -8.75 -0.12 -23.36
C ALA A 62 -9.00 -1.55 -23.87
N ARG A 63 -8.11 -2.49 -23.53
CA ARG A 63 -8.27 -3.92 -23.84
C ARG A 63 -9.52 -4.49 -23.21
N ILE A 64 -9.76 -4.23 -21.91
CA ILE A 64 -10.98 -4.70 -21.22
C ILE A 64 -12.25 -4.18 -21.90
N LYS A 65 -12.29 -2.90 -22.30
CA LYS A 65 -13.44 -2.31 -23.01
C LYS A 65 -13.67 -2.98 -24.36
N ALA A 66 -12.62 -3.14 -25.16
CA ALA A 66 -12.71 -3.80 -26.47
C ALA A 66 -13.20 -5.24 -26.35
N GLU A 67 -12.69 -6.00 -25.39
CA GLU A 67 -13.15 -7.38 -25.15
C GLU A 67 -14.61 -7.42 -24.68
N ARG A 68 -15.04 -6.49 -23.82
CA ARG A 68 -16.46 -6.42 -23.38
C ARG A 68 -17.41 -6.08 -24.51
N ASP A 69 -17.01 -5.22 -25.45
CA ASP A 69 -17.83 -4.87 -26.61
C ASP A 69 -18.01 -6.05 -27.58
N LYS A 70 -16.98 -6.91 -27.73
CA LYS A 70 -17.09 -8.16 -28.50
C LYS A 70 -18.05 -9.17 -27.87
N VAL A 71 -18.20 -9.15 -26.55
CA VAL A 71 -19.04 -10.08 -25.78
C VAL A 71 -20.46 -9.54 -25.54
N LYS A 72 -20.78 -8.30 -25.95
CA LYS A 72 -22.15 -7.75 -25.80
C LYS A 72 -23.15 -8.70 -26.48
N PRO A 73 -24.17 -9.20 -25.75
CA PRO A 73 -25.20 -10.04 -26.37
C PRO A 73 -25.94 -9.18 -27.40
N THR A 74 -25.86 -9.58 -28.67
CA THR A 74 -26.75 -9.05 -29.71
C THR A 74 -28.17 -9.24 -29.22
N LYS A 75 -28.89 -8.15 -28.94
CA LYS A 75 -30.32 -8.21 -28.65
C LYS A 75 -30.97 -9.04 -29.75
N LYS A 76 -31.42 -10.26 -29.40
CA LYS A 76 -32.26 -11.05 -30.30
C LYS A 76 -33.44 -10.16 -30.69
N ALA A 77 -33.62 -9.99 -31.98
CA ALA A 77 -34.72 -9.23 -32.56
C ALA A 77 -36.04 -9.68 -31.95
N LYS A 78 -36.92 -8.71 -31.66
CA LYS A 78 -38.35 -8.96 -31.42
C LYS A 78 -38.86 -9.88 -32.54
N ALA A 79 -39.32 -11.07 -32.19
CA ALA A 79 -40.29 -11.80 -33.01
C ALA A 79 -41.67 -11.34 -32.53
N GLY A 80 -42.43 -10.75 -33.45
CA GLY A 80 -43.85 -10.44 -33.28
C GLY A 80 -44.73 -11.67 -33.41
#